data_AF-A0A3Q2DFZ4-F1
#
_entry.id   AF-A0A3Q2DFZ4-F1
#
_cell.length_a   1.000
_cell.length_b   1.000
_cell.length_c   1.000
_cell.angle_alpha   90.00
_cell.angle_beta   90.00
_cell.angle_gamma   90.00
#
_symmetry.space_group_name_H-M   'P 1'
#
loop_
_entity.id
_entity.type
_entity.pdbx_description
1 polymer ?
#
loop_
_entity_poly.entity_id
_entity_poly.type
_entity_poly.pdbx_seq_one_letter_code
_entity_poly.pdbx_strand_id
1 'polypeptide(L)'
;MYKINEEDVDSDADSDALTPEWTQKNLKQLIASLKEHLPTGRRPETYIREMKAVEWHKVAFSPFSAEECQEKWNSIMVKMRRYRTLPELLDEAEALLSHPVNYKTIHSELPKLPVNPKMKYIAKEMSNCKNNHPELSCPEITKLLAKKYDSLPDEEKAEYVRKHSLELSEYNKKKHDFCISNKLRLPMKRSWKRRSNKNGGEGCSKDEELPEKPPPHGRALFLKEFSKASGPSLGANFLKTSSQRWREMSKKEKQKYNSRCDEMKKEYKNKLLKYLDQLDVEERQRIIKEKNIKVPKATLGHYVKMPGEPKMPTHSRFIYFHKEQAKYIDKALKGKDRIQMIKKQWHELPESERKRYTKMIKEDMRKYKEDLKKWFQTLSPKEQKDYLKRKPRKQQYLKQSLPIKERNLKLPSDSEDEDIVLSGDEEENLIESEVEESEEEECSDMFDMYD
;
A
#
# COMPACT_ATOMS: atom_id res chain seq x y z
N MET A 1 -50.25 -11.63 62.81
CA MET A 1 -50.67 -12.46 61.67
C MET A 1 -49.39 -12.79 60.89
N TYR A 2 -48.66 -13.87 61.18
CA TYR A 2 -48.81 -15.24 60.63
C TYR A 2 -48.90 -15.21 59.08
N LYS A 3 -48.01 -15.79 58.25
CA LYS A 3 -47.27 -17.07 58.31
C LYS A 3 -46.08 -17.08 57.32
N ILE A 4 -45.11 -17.96 57.57
CA ILE A 4 -44.06 -18.49 56.67
C ILE A 4 -44.64 -19.65 55.82
N ASN A 5 -44.09 -19.88 54.61
CA ASN A 5 -43.85 -21.15 53.87
C ASN A 5 -43.38 -20.74 52.45
N GLU A 6 -42.18 -21.03 51.92
CA GLU A 6 -41.43 -22.28 51.66
C GLU A 6 -42.09 -23.27 50.65
N GLU A 7 -41.38 -23.39 49.52
CA GLU A 7 -41.14 -24.52 48.58
C GLU A 7 -42.22 -25.10 47.64
N ASP A 8 -41.81 -25.17 46.35
CA ASP A 8 -41.95 -26.23 45.32
C ASP A 8 -41.81 -25.52 43.95
N VAL A 9 -40.68 -25.53 43.21
CA VAL A 9 -39.92 -26.61 42.54
C VAL A 9 -40.79 -27.54 41.69
N ASP A 10 -40.98 -27.17 40.42
CA ASP A 10 -40.94 -28.06 39.26
C ASP A 10 -40.61 -27.16 38.04
N SER A 11 -39.43 -27.25 37.44
CA SER A 11 -38.96 -28.30 36.52
C SER A 11 -39.80 -28.33 35.23
N ASP A 12 -39.33 -27.53 34.26
CA ASP A 12 -39.44 -27.81 32.82
C ASP A 12 -38.29 -27.04 32.17
N ALA A 13 -37.11 -27.66 32.05
CA ALA A 13 -36.78 -28.54 30.93
C ALA A 13 -36.73 -27.75 29.61
N ASP A 14 -35.51 -27.32 29.31
CA ASP A 14 -34.88 -27.53 28.01
C ASP A 14 -35.78 -27.31 26.77
N SER A 15 -35.84 -26.05 26.37
CA SER A 15 -36.00 -25.70 24.97
C SER A 15 -34.93 -24.65 24.66
N ASP A 16 -33.67 -25.08 24.74
CA ASP A 16 -32.59 -24.51 23.94
C ASP A 16 -32.89 -24.86 22.47
N ALA A 17 -34.01 -24.32 21.95
CA ALA A 17 -34.26 -24.24 20.53
C ALA A 17 -33.14 -23.34 20.02
N LEU A 18 -32.07 -23.99 19.55
CA LEU A 18 -31.02 -23.45 18.71
C LEU A 18 -31.71 -22.64 17.63
N THR A 19 -31.97 -21.36 17.90
CA THR A 19 -32.52 -20.44 16.91
C THR A 19 -31.56 -20.51 15.73
N PRO A 20 -32.01 -20.96 14.55
CA PRO A 20 -31.10 -21.27 13.47
C PRO A 20 -30.27 -20.03 13.16
N GLU A 21 -28.95 -20.12 13.35
CA GLU A 21 -28.08 -18.96 13.23
C GLU A 21 -28.13 -18.43 11.78
N TRP A 22 -28.36 -17.13 11.62
CA TRP A 22 -28.47 -16.52 10.29
C TRP A 22 -27.13 -16.51 9.57
N THR A 23 -26.89 -17.54 8.76
CA THR A 23 -25.67 -17.68 7.96
C THR A 23 -25.66 -16.76 6.72
N GLN A 24 -24.48 -16.54 6.13
CA GLN A 24 -24.37 -15.79 4.87
C GLN A 24 -25.21 -16.42 3.73
N LYS A 25 -25.34 -17.75 3.72
CA LYS A 25 -26.16 -18.48 2.74
C LYS A 25 -27.64 -18.15 2.90
N ASN A 26 -28.13 -18.18 4.14
CA ASN A 26 -29.53 -17.87 4.48
C ASN A 26 -29.87 -16.39 4.18
N LEU A 27 -28.93 -15.48 4.44
CA LEU A 27 -29.10 -14.06 4.11
C LEU A 27 -29.17 -13.80 2.59
N LYS A 28 -28.35 -14.50 1.80
CA LYS A 28 -28.44 -14.42 0.33
C LYS A 28 -29.75 -15.00 -0.20
N GLN A 29 -30.21 -16.09 0.40
CA GLN A 29 -31.48 -16.72 0.04
C GLN A 29 -32.68 -15.83 0.39
N LEU A 30 -32.64 -15.11 1.51
CA LEU A 30 -33.64 -14.09 1.85
C LEU A 30 -33.71 -12.98 0.80
N ILE A 31 -32.56 -12.44 0.38
CA ILE A 31 -32.51 -11.38 -0.64
C ILE A 31 -33.00 -11.88 -2.01
N ALA A 32 -32.62 -13.10 -2.40
CA ALA A 32 -33.07 -13.72 -3.64
C ALA A 32 -34.60 -13.93 -3.66
N SER A 33 -35.15 -14.47 -2.57
CA SER A 33 -36.59 -14.68 -2.42
C SER A 33 -37.36 -13.35 -2.41
N LEU A 34 -36.80 -12.31 -1.79
CA LEU A 34 -37.35 -10.96 -1.87
C LEU A 34 -37.38 -10.44 -3.30
N LYS A 35 -36.29 -10.57 -4.06
CA LYS A 35 -36.20 -10.12 -5.46
C LYS A 35 -37.21 -10.82 -6.37
N GLU A 36 -37.45 -12.11 -6.18
CA GLU A 36 -38.39 -12.91 -6.98
C GLU A 36 -39.85 -12.53 -6.73
N HIS A 37 -40.19 -12.15 -5.50
CA HIS A 37 -41.55 -11.81 -5.10
C HIS A 37 -41.83 -10.30 -5.10
N LEU A 38 -40.98 -9.50 -5.75
CA LEU A 38 -41.26 -8.09 -5.98
C LEU A 38 -42.27 -7.88 -7.12
N PRO A 39 -43.24 -6.96 -6.98
CA PRO A 39 -44.17 -6.62 -8.05
C PRO A 39 -43.44 -5.96 -9.23
N THR A 40 -43.17 -6.74 -10.29
CA THR A 40 -42.27 -6.40 -11.40
C THR A 40 -42.89 -5.49 -12.48
N GLY A 41 -44.03 -4.85 -12.21
CA GLY A 41 -44.82 -4.14 -13.23
C GLY A 41 -45.30 -2.72 -12.88
N ARG A 42 -44.93 -2.15 -11.73
CA ARG A 42 -45.31 -0.78 -11.35
C ARG A 42 -44.13 0.19 -11.40
N ARG A 43 -44.40 1.47 -11.70
CA ARG A 43 -43.40 2.55 -11.61
C ARG A 43 -42.75 2.50 -10.22
N PRO A 44 -41.42 2.62 -10.10
CA PRO A 44 -40.73 2.49 -8.82
C PRO A 44 -41.30 3.50 -7.81
N GLU A 45 -41.82 2.98 -6.71
CA GLU A 45 -42.40 3.77 -5.63
C GLU A 45 -41.38 3.85 -4.48
N THR A 46 -41.66 4.64 -3.44
CA THR A 46 -40.75 4.66 -2.28
C THR A 46 -40.71 3.29 -1.63
N TYR A 47 -39.53 2.86 -1.14
CA TYR A 47 -39.34 1.53 -0.53
C TYR A 47 -40.36 1.22 0.57
N ILE A 48 -40.88 2.23 1.28
CA ILE A 48 -41.90 2.09 2.33
C ILE A 48 -43.19 1.50 1.78
N ARG A 49 -43.61 1.90 0.58
CA ARG A 49 -44.85 1.45 -0.05
C ARG A 49 -44.68 0.07 -0.67
N GLU A 50 -43.52 -0.18 -1.26
CA GLU A 50 -43.17 -1.49 -1.82
C GLU A 50 -43.02 -2.55 -0.72
N MET A 51 -42.44 -2.21 0.44
CA MET A 51 -42.32 -3.09 1.61
C MET A 51 -43.67 -3.55 2.18
N LYS A 52 -44.71 -2.70 2.07
CA LYS A 52 -46.08 -3.04 2.50
C LYS A 52 -46.78 -4.00 1.54
N ALA A 53 -46.33 -4.07 0.29
CA ALA A 53 -46.88 -4.95 -0.73
C ALA A 53 -46.14 -6.30 -0.81
N VAL A 54 -45.07 -6.50 -0.02
CA VAL A 54 -44.33 -7.77 0.03
C VAL A 54 -45.15 -8.81 0.81
N GLU A 55 -45.38 -9.95 0.16
CA GLU A 55 -46.06 -11.09 0.74
C GLU A 55 -45.05 -12.00 1.47
N TRP A 56 -44.80 -11.73 2.75
CA TRP A 56 -43.77 -12.42 3.56
C TRP A 56 -43.93 -13.93 3.67
N HIS A 57 -45.15 -14.46 3.55
CA HIS A 57 -45.40 -15.90 3.52
C HIS A 57 -44.78 -16.61 2.30
N LYS A 58 -44.56 -15.88 1.19
CA LYS A 58 -43.86 -16.38 -0.01
C LYS A 58 -42.36 -16.20 0.07
N VAL A 59 -41.90 -15.21 0.83
CA VAL A 59 -40.48 -14.91 1.06
C VAL A 59 -39.86 -15.82 2.14
N ALA A 60 -40.69 -16.37 3.03
CA ALA A 60 -40.27 -17.31 4.05
C ALA A 60 -39.66 -18.58 3.44
N PHE A 61 -38.61 -19.10 4.07
CA PHE A 61 -37.95 -20.33 3.64
C PHE A 61 -37.50 -21.13 4.86
N SER A 62 -37.64 -22.46 4.83
CA SER A 62 -37.23 -23.31 5.95
C SER A 62 -35.72 -23.14 6.23
N PRO A 63 -35.30 -22.93 7.49
CA PRO A 63 -36.03 -23.07 8.76
C PRO A 63 -36.68 -21.78 9.32
N PHE A 64 -36.72 -20.67 8.59
CA PHE A 64 -37.20 -19.38 9.07
C PHE A 64 -38.65 -19.10 8.68
N SER A 65 -39.41 -18.58 9.64
CA SER A 65 -40.78 -18.11 9.45
C SER A 65 -40.83 -16.76 8.72
N ALA A 66 -42.03 -16.39 8.24
CA ALA A 66 -42.28 -15.12 7.58
C ALA A 66 -41.93 -13.91 8.48
N GLU A 67 -42.21 -14.01 9.78
CA GLU A 67 -41.94 -12.98 10.77
C GLU A 67 -40.44 -12.82 11.02
N GLU A 68 -39.71 -13.94 11.15
CA GLU A 68 -38.25 -13.92 11.32
C GLU A 68 -37.52 -13.35 10.11
N CYS A 69 -37.97 -13.68 8.89
CA CYS A 69 -37.46 -13.09 7.65
C CYS A 69 -37.69 -11.57 7.60
N GLN A 70 -38.86 -11.10 8.04
CA GLN A 70 -39.21 -9.69 8.09
C GLN A 70 -38.38 -8.92 9.11
N GLU A 71 -38.23 -9.44 10.33
CA GLU A 71 -37.39 -8.84 11.37
C GLU A 71 -35.93 -8.75 10.94
N LYS A 72 -35.41 -9.82 10.32
CA LYS A 72 -34.03 -9.84 9.84
C LYS A 72 -33.80 -8.80 8.76
N TRP A 73 -34.72 -8.69 7.81
CA TRP A 73 -34.66 -7.68 6.75
C TRP A 73 -34.72 -6.26 7.33
N ASN A 74 -35.60 -5.99 8.29
CA ASN A 74 -35.67 -4.69 8.98
C ASN A 74 -34.34 -4.34 9.70
N SER A 75 -33.70 -5.31 10.35
CA SER A 75 -32.39 -5.14 10.98
C SER A 75 -31.28 -4.75 9.99
N ILE A 76 -31.33 -5.29 8.76
CA ILE A 76 -30.42 -4.93 7.67
C ILE A 76 -30.75 -3.52 7.17
N MET A 77 -32.03 -3.21 6.94
CA MET A 77 -32.48 -1.90 6.45
C MET A 77 -32.11 -0.72 7.34
N VAL A 78 -32.17 -0.87 8.68
CA VAL A 78 -31.78 0.19 9.62
C VAL A 78 -30.32 0.63 9.42
N LYS A 79 -29.47 -0.28 8.93
CA LYS A 79 -28.03 -0.05 8.70
C LYS A 79 -27.70 0.42 7.27
N MET A 80 -28.67 0.40 6.36
CA MET A 80 -28.55 0.88 4.96
C MET A 80 -29.00 2.34 4.82
N ARG A 81 -28.60 3.03 3.72
CA ARG A 81 -29.04 4.42 3.45
C ARG A 81 -30.46 4.43 2.86
N ARG A 82 -31.40 5.12 3.52
CA ARG A 82 -32.87 5.04 3.27
C ARG A 82 -33.41 5.87 2.08
N TYR A 83 -32.63 6.12 1.04
CA TYR A 83 -33.01 7.06 -0.04
C TYR A 83 -33.08 6.39 -1.43
N ARG A 84 -33.72 5.22 -1.53
CA ARG A 84 -33.77 4.39 -2.75
C ARG A 84 -35.07 3.59 -2.89
N THR A 85 -35.28 2.99 -4.06
CA THR A 85 -36.36 2.02 -4.36
C THR A 85 -36.02 0.64 -3.76
N LEU A 86 -37.01 -0.25 -3.55
CA LEU A 86 -36.75 -1.57 -2.94
C LEU A 86 -35.79 -2.45 -3.76
N PRO A 87 -35.82 -2.49 -5.10
CA PRO A 87 -34.82 -3.20 -5.90
C PRO A 87 -33.40 -2.70 -5.67
N GLU A 88 -33.20 -1.39 -5.64
CA GLU A 88 -31.88 -0.79 -5.38
C GLU A 88 -31.37 -1.09 -3.95
N LEU A 89 -32.28 -1.21 -2.97
CA LEU A 89 -31.94 -1.63 -1.61
C LEU A 89 -31.55 -3.10 -1.54
N LEU A 90 -32.17 -3.96 -2.34
CA LEU A 90 -31.83 -5.38 -2.44
C LEU A 90 -30.48 -5.57 -3.15
N ASP A 91 -30.19 -4.80 -4.20
CA ASP A 91 -28.89 -4.78 -4.87
C ASP A 91 -27.78 -4.26 -3.96
N GLU A 92 -28.05 -3.21 -3.19
CA GLU A 92 -27.12 -2.73 -2.17
C GLU A 92 -26.91 -3.81 -1.10
N ALA A 93 -27.97 -4.39 -0.54
CA ALA A 93 -27.87 -5.47 0.45
C ALA A 93 -27.05 -6.67 -0.07
N GLU A 94 -27.23 -7.07 -1.33
CA GLU A 94 -26.44 -8.13 -1.97
C GLU A 94 -24.96 -7.73 -2.14
N ALA A 95 -24.70 -6.48 -2.55
CA ALA A 95 -23.34 -5.95 -2.65
C ALA A 95 -22.66 -5.87 -1.28
N LEU A 96 -23.41 -5.56 -0.21
CA LEU A 96 -22.94 -5.55 1.18
C LEU A 96 -22.60 -6.97 1.66
N LEU A 97 -23.47 -7.95 1.39
CA LEU A 97 -23.23 -9.37 1.71
C LEU A 97 -22.06 -9.96 0.92
N SER A 98 -21.75 -9.39 -0.24
CA SER A 98 -20.61 -9.77 -1.06
C SER A 98 -19.30 -9.12 -0.59
N HIS A 99 -19.36 -8.10 0.28
CA HIS A 99 -18.20 -7.40 0.84
C HIS A 99 -18.21 -7.34 2.40
N PRO A 100 -18.22 -8.50 3.10
CA PRO A 100 -18.34 -8.62 4.55
C PRO A 100 -17.30 -7.83 5.36
N VAL A 101 -16.12 -7.57 4.79
CA VAL A 101 -15.02 -6.85 5.46
C VAL A 101 -15.40 -5.40 5.80
N ASN A 102 -16.32 -4.80 5.03
CA ASN A 102 -16.70 -3.40 5.17
C ASN A 102 -17.89 -3.20 6.14
N TYR A 103 -18.66 -4.26 6.46
CA TYR A 103 -19.91 -4.16 7.24
C TYR A 103 -19.95 -5.20 8.37
N LYS A 104 -19.08 -4.98 9.37
CA LYS A 104 -18.87 -5.87 10.53
C LYS A 104 -20.13 -6.20 11.34
N THR A 105 -21.21 -5.44 11.17
CA THR A 105 -22.46 -5.54 11.94
C THR A 105 -23.56 -6.35 11.25
N ILE A 106 -23.35 -6.81 10.01
CA ILE A 106 -24.30 -7.61 9.22
C ILE A 106 -23.88 -9.10 9.21
N HIS A 107 -22.59 -9.38 9.39
CA HIS A 107 -22.06 -10.75 9.43
C HIS A 107 -21.77 -11.18 10.87
N SER A 108 -22.68 -11.94 11.47
CA SER A 108 -22.48 -12.57 12.79
C SER A 108 -21.28 -13.52 12.81
N GLU A 109 -20.93 -14.10 11.65
CA GLU A 109 -19.82 -15.05 11.47
C GLU A 109 -18.42 -14.40 11.46
N LEU A 110 -18.31 -13.06 11.47
CA LEU A 110 -17.00 -12.41 11.47
C LEU A 110 -16.30 -12.62 12.81
N PRO A 111 -15.05 -13.13 12.82
CA PRO A 111 -14.24 -13.16 14.04
C PRO A 111 -14.18 -11.76 14.67
N LYS A 112 -14.42 -11.67 15.98
CA LYS A 112 -14.36 -10.41 16.74
C LYS A 112 -12.92 -10.14 17.16
N LEU A 113 -12.50 -8.87 17.06
CA LEU A 113 -11.16 -8.47 17.50
C LEU A 113 -11.04 -8.70 19.02
N PRO A 114 -9.97 -9.37 19.50
CA PRO A 114 -9.78 -9.57 20.93
C PRO A 114 -9.64 -8.24 21.67
N VAL A 115 -10.14 -8.22 22.90
CA VAL A 115 -10.16 -7.03 23.75
C VAL A 115 -8.75 -6.73 24.27
N ASN A 116 -8.35 -5.46 24.26
CA ASN A 116 -7.05 -5.00 24.73
C ASN A 116 -6.73 -5.50 26.17
N PRO A 117 -5.47 -5.86 26.50
CA PRO A 117 -5.05 -6.30 27.84
C PRO A 117 -5.61 -5.47 29.00
N LYS A 118 -5.52 -4.14 28.90
CA LYS A 118 -6.01 -3.21 29.93
C LYS A 118 -7.52 -3.29 30.10
N MET A 119 -8.24 -3.42 29.00
CA MET A 119 -9.70 -3.53 29.03
C MET A 119 -10.16 -4.88 29.56
N LYS A 120 -9.39 -5.96 29.36
CA LYS A 120 -9.67 -7.25 30.00
C LYS A 120 -9.53 -7.20 31.51
N TYR A 121 -8.48 -6.57 32.02
CA TYR A 121 -8.32 -6.34 33.46
C TYR A 121 -9.47 -5.50 34.02
N ILE A 122 -9.79 -4.38 33.36
CA ILE A 122 -10.91 -3.53 33.77
C ILE A 122 -12.21 -4.31 33.80
N ALA A 123 -12.50 -5.13 32.78
CA ALA A 123 -13.72 -5.93 32.74
C ALA A 123 -13.78 -6.97 33.87
N LYS A 124 -12.65 -7.62 34.19
CA LYS A 124 -12.53 -8.58 35.30
C LYS A 124 -12.79 -7.91 36.65
N GLU A 125 -12.22 -6.74 36.87
CA GLU A 125 -12.31 -6.01 38.15
C GLU A 125 -13.54 -5.09 38.24
N MET A 126 -14.30 -4.91 37.15
CA MET A 126 -15.45 -4.01 37.08
C MET A 126 -16.52 -4.40 38.09
N SER A 127 -16.88 -5.69 38.15
CA SER A 127 -17.93 -6.18 39.05
C SER A 127 -17.55 -6.01 40.51
N ASN A 128 -16.30 -6.30 40.86
CA ASN A 128 -15.78 -6.14 42.22
C ASN A 128 -15.75 -4.66 42.62
N CYS A 129 -15.24 -3.79 41.75
CA CYS A 129 -15.15 -2.35 42.04
C CYS A 129 -16.52 -1.66 42.06
N LYS A 130 -17.49 -2.12 41.27
CA LYS A 130 -18.87 -1.62 41.30
C LYS A 130 -19.60 -2.02 42.59
N ASN A 131 -19.34 -3.20 43.11
CA ASN A 131 -19.92 -3.65 44.38
C ASN A 131 -19.31 -2.91 45.59
N ASN A 132 -18.02 -2.57 45.54
CA ASN A 132 -17.35 -1.84 46.62
C ASN A 132 -17.51 -0.31 46.55
N HIS A 133 -17.93 0.22 45.39
CA HIS A 133 -18.18 1.65 45.18
C HIS A 133 -19.50 1.88 44.45
N PRO A 134 -20.65 1.51 45.05
CA PRO A 134 -21.96 1.71 44.44
C PRO A 134 -22.29 3.21 44.25
N GLU A 135 -21.63 4.11 45.00
CA GLU A 135 -21.76 5.57 44.82
C GLU A 135 -21.06 6.12 43.56
N LEU A 136 -20.09 5.39 43.00
CA LEU A 136 -19.31 5.87 41.85
C LEU A 136 -19.94 5.45 40.53
N SER A 137 -19.89 6.35 39.55
CA SER A 137 -20.39 6.05 38.21
C SER A 137 -19.48 5.05 37.50
N CYS A 138 -20.05 4.21 36.62
CA CYS A 138 -19.30 3.22 35.83
C CYS A 138 -18.07 3.81 35.10
N PRO A 139 -18.10 5.03 34.52
CA PRO A 139 -16.92 5.67 33.93
C PRO A 139 -15.84 6.06 34.95
N GLU A 140 -16.22 6.39 36.19
CA GLU A 140 -15.28 6.75 37.26
C GLU A 140 -14.58 5.51 37.80
N ILE A 141 -15.34 4.43 38.00
CA ILE A 141 -14.80 3.10 38.30
C ILE A 141 -13.82 2.65 37.20
N THR A 142 -14.20 2.82 35.93
CA THR A 142 -13.33 2.51 34.78
C THR A 142 -12.01 3.29 34.83
N LYS A 143 -12.05 4.59 35.14
CA LYS A 143 -10.84 5.43 35.28
C LYS A 143 -9.97 4.97 36.44
N LEU A 144 -10.58 4.59 37.56
CA LEU A 144 -9.88 4.09 38.74
C LEU A 144 -9.18 2.76 38.43
N LEU A 145 -9.87 1.82 37.80
CA LEU A 145 -9.31 0.54 37.37
C LEU A 145 -8.24 0.71 36.29
N ALA A 146 -8.40 1.67 35.38
CA ALA A 146 -7.38 2.01 34.39
C ALA A 146 -6.08 2.50 35.05
N LYS A 147 -6.17 3.34 36.08
CA LYS A 147 -5.01 3.79 36.88
C LYS A 147 -4.38 2.62 37.64
N LYS A 148 -5.19 1.76 38.27
CA LYS A 148 -4.71 0.55 38.95
C LYS A 148 -3.92 -0.34 37.98
N TYR A 149 -4.41 -0.56 36.77
CA TYR A 149 -3.70 -1.32 35.73
C TYR A 149 -2.35 -0.69 35.36
N ASP A 150 -2.29 0.64 35.21
CA ASP A 150 -1.04 1.33 34.87
C ASP A 150 0.01 1.20 35.99
N SER A 151 -0.43 1.07 37.23
CA SER A 151 0.42 0.85 38.41
C SER A 151 0.75 -0.62 38.73
N LEU A 152 0.22 -1.60 37.97
CA LEU A 152 0.53 -3.02 38.20
C LEU A 152 2.01 -3.36 37.92
N PRO A 153 2.58 -4.38 38.58
CA PRO A 153 3.88 -4.92 38.23
C PRO A 153 3.95 -5.38 36.77
N ASP A 154 5.13 -5.26 36.16
CA ASP A 154 5.33 -5.64 34.76
C ASP A 154 5.10 -7.15 34.53
N GLU A 155 5.31 -7.98 35.55
CA GLU A 155 5.08 -9.42 35.50
C GLU A 155 3.59 -9.78 35.34
N GLU A 156 2.70 -9.13 36.10
CA GLU A 156 1.25 -9.30 35.97
C GLU A 156 0.73 -8.75 34.65
N LYS A 157 1.23 -7.57 34.23
CA LYS A 157 0.91 -7.00 32.91
C LYS A 157 1.35 -7.93 31.78
N ALA A 158 2.50 -8.59 31.91
CA ALA A 158 3.03 -9.51 30.91
C ALA A 158 2.11 -10.72 30.71
N GLU A 159 1.41 -11.19 31.74
CA GLU A 159 0.41 -12.25 31.59
C GLU A 159 -0.76 -11.82 30.68
N TYR A 160 -1.35 -10.65 30.93
CA TYR A 160 -2.44 -10.11 30.09
C TYR A 160 -1.97 -9.84 28.66
N VAL A 161 -0.74 -9.35 28.49
CA VAL A 161 -0.13 -9.13 27.16
C VAL A 161 0.10 -10.45 26.43
N ARG A 162 0.65 -11.48 27.10
CA ARG A 162 0.85 -12.82 26.52
C ARG A 162 -0.48 -13.44 26.08
N LYS A 163 -1.49 -13.41 26.95
CA LYS A 163 -2.84 -13.92 26.65
C LYS A 163 -3.47 -13.20 25.46
N HIS A 164 -3.38 -11.87 25.41
CA HIS A 164 -3.86 -11.10 24.27
C HIS A 164 -3.09 -11.38 22.98
N SER A 165 -1.77 -11.59 23.05
CA SER A 165 -0.96 -11.96 21.88
C SER A 165 -1.42 -13.29 21.28
N LEU A 166 -1.67 -14.29 22.13
CA LEU A 166 -2.18 -15.60 21.71
C LEU A 166 -3.56 -15.48 21.05
N GLU A 167 -4.50 -14.79 21.69
CA GLU A 167 -5.85 -14.57 21.13
C GLU A 167 -5.81 -13.77 19.82
N LEU A 168 -4.87 -12.82 19.68
CA LEU A 168 -4.70 -12.07 18.43
C LEU A 168 -4.17 -12.97 17.31
N SER A 169 -3.30 -13.92 17.63
CA SER A 169 -2.84 -14.95 16.69
C SER A 169 -4.00 -15.83 16.23
N GLU A 170 -4.81 -16.34 17.16
CA GLU A 170 -6.00 -17.15 16.84
C GLU A 170 -7.05 -16.36 16.03
N TYR A 171 -7.31 -15.12 16.41
CA TYR A 171 -8.21 -14.22 15.67
C TYR A 171 -7.72 -14.01 14.23
N ASN A 172 -6.41 -13.81 14.03
CA ASN A 172 -5.85 -13.64 12.70
C ASN A 172 -5.99 -14.91 11.85
N LYS A 173 -5.79 -16.09 12.44
CA LYS A 173 -6.04 -17.39 11.78
C LYS A 173 -7.51 -17.52 11.38
N LYS A 174 -8.44 -17.38 12.34
CA LYS A 174 -9.90 -17.44 12.09
C LYS A 174 -10.34 -16.44 11.01
N LYS A 175 -9.80 -15.22 11.03
CA LYS A 175 -10.11 -14.19 10.04
C LYS A 175 -9.56 -14.55 8.66
N HIS A 176 -8.36 -15.11 8.60
CA HIS A 176 -7.74 -15.57 7.37
C HIS A 176 -8.54 -16.72 6.75
N ASP A 177 -8.89 -17.72 7.54
CA ASP A 177 -9.69 -18.87 7.10
C ASP A 177 -11.08 -18.43 6.65
N PHE A 178 -11.72 -17.52 7.40
CA PHE A 178 -12.98 -16.89 6.99
C PHE A 178 -12.86 -16.16 5.64
N CYS A 179 -11.76 -15.46 5.39
CA CYS A 179 -11.53 -14.80 4.10
C CYS A 179 -11.34 -15.80 2.95
N ILE A 180 -10.65 -16.91 3.19
CA ILE A 180 -10.47 -17.96 2.18
C ILE A 180 -11.81 -18.66 1.89
N SER A 181 -12.51 -19.14 2.91
CA SER A 181 -13.78 -19.86 2.77
C SER A 181 -14.86 -19.04 2.06
N ASN A 182 -14.86 -17.72 2.27
CA ASN A 182 -15.84 -16.82 1.65
C ASN A 182 -15.33 -16.13 0.37
N LYS A 183 -14.21 -16.59 -0.21
CA LYS A 183 -13.58 -16.04 -1.43
C LYS A 183 -13.37 -14.52 -1.37
N LEU A 184 -13.06 -13.99 -0.19
CA LEU A 184 -12.84 -12.58 0.06
C LEU A 184 -11.39 -12.23 -0.24
N ARG A 185 -11.17 -11.06 -0.84
CA ARG A 185 -9.82 -10.50 -0.99
C ARG A 185 -9.20 -10.32 0.40
N LEU A 186 -8.12 -11.06 0.67
CA LEU A 186 -7.35 -10.89 1.90
C LEU A 186 -6.95 -9.40 2.03
N PRO A 187 -7.10 -8.79 3.22
CA PRO A 187 -6.61 -7.46 3.44
C PRO A 187 -5.10 -7.43 3.18
N MET A 188 -4.71 -6.93 2.00
CA MET A 188 -3.32 -6.59 1.73
C MET A 188 -2.87 -5.69 2.88
N LYS A 189 -1.67 -5.93 3.46
CA LYS A 189 -1.08 -5.06 4.47
C LYS A 189 -0.86 -3.67 3.85
N ARG A 190 -1.91 -2.86 3.75
CA ARG A 190 -1.82 -1.44 3.46
C ARG A 190 -1.10 -0.88 4.67
N SER A 191 0.12 -0.42 4.49
CA SER A 191 0.83 0.35 5.51
C SER A 191 0.07 1.65 5.73
N TRP A 192 -1.00 1.60 6.53
CA TRP A 192 -1.66 2.78 7.02
C TRP A 192 -0.66 3.45 7.97
N LYS A 193 0.11 4.40 7.43
CA LYS A 193 0.84 5.38 8.22
C LYS A 193 -0.20 6.11 9.08
N ARG A 194 -0.39 5.67 10.32
CA ARG A 194 -0.77 6.63 11.36
C ARG A 194 0.36 7.65 11.36
N ARG A 195 0.07 8.89 10.97
CA ARG A 195 0.92 10.02 11.32
C ARG A 195 0.97 10.01 12.85
N SER A 196 2.06 9.51 13.42
CA SER A 196 2.34 9.68 14.83
C SER A 196 2.44 11.19 15.05
N ASN A 197 1.47 11.76 15.76
CA ASN A 197 1.59 13.08 16.33
C ASN A 197 2.69 12.97 17.41
N LYS A 198 3.96 13.22 17.03
CA LYS A 198 5.06 13.36 17.99
C LYS A 198 4.88 14.72 18.68
N ASN A 199 4.00 14.77 19.66
CA ASN A 199 4.02 15.77 20.72
C ASN A 199 3.89 15.01 22.05
N GLY A 200 4.98 14.96 22.80
CA GLY A 200 5.03 14.45 24.18
C GLY A 200 5.85 13.18 24.33
N GLY A 201 7.06 13.32 24.88
CA GLY A 201 7.90 12.21 25.34
C GLY A 201 9.37 12.42 25.04
N GLU A 202 10.03 13.31 25.78
CA GLU A 202 11.48 13.22 26.01
C GLU A 202 11.76 11.93 26.78
N GLY A 203 12.67 11.09 26.27
CA GLY A 203 13.12 9.90 26.98
C GLY A 203 13.68 8.80 26.10
N CYS A 204 15.02 8.82 25.95
CA CYS A 204 15.93 7.68 25.72
C CYS A 204 15.85 6.89 24.39
N SER A 205 16.77 7.21 23.47
CA SER A 205 17.97 6.41 23.17
C SER A 205 18.83 7.17 22.16
N LYS A 206 20.13 7.35 22.49
CA LYS A 206 21.13 7.88 21.56
C LYS A 206 21.49 6.79 20.55
N ASP A 207 20.62 6.55 19.58
CA ASP A 207 21.01 5.91 18.33
C ASP A 207 21.24 7.04 17.33
N GLU A 208 22.36 7.02 16.61
CA GLU A 208 22.69 8.04 15.60
C GLU A 208 21.47 8.38 14.74
N GLU A 209 20.92 9.56 15.01
CA GLU A 209 19.57 9.89 14.61
C GLU A 209 19.54 10.09 13.10
N LEU A 210 18.85 9.17 12.40
CA LEU A 210 18.57 9.29 10.98
C LEU A 210 18.17 10.75 10.68
N PRO A 211 18.83 11.44 9.74
CA PRO A 211 18.60 12.87 9.55
C PRO A 211 17.11 13.21 9.42
N GLU A 212 16.68 14.31 10.03
CA GLU A 212 15.29 14.74 9.96
C GLU A 212 14.91 15.26 8.56
N LYS A 213 13.73 14.89 8.08
CA LYS A 213 13.23 15.37 6.78
C LYS A 213 12.90 16.87 6.87
N PRO A 214 13.43 17.70 5.96
CA PRO A 214 13.16 19.13 5.96
C PRO A 214 11.73 19.42 5.51
N PRO A 215 11.20 20.63 5.80
CA PRO A 215 9.90 21.06 5.29
C PRO A 215 9.83 20.97 3.76
N PRO A 216 8.70 20.51 3.18
CA PRO A 216 8.62 20.21 1.75
C PRO A 216 8.73 21.44 0.83
N HIS A 217 8.28 22.61 1.29
CA HIS A 217 8.26 23.85 0.51
C HIS A 217 8.31 25.08 1.45
N GLY A 218 8.65 26.27 0.92
CA GLY A 218 8.85 27.48 1.72
C GLY A 218 7.65 27.85 2.60
N ARG A 219 6.41 27.69 2.11
CA ARG A 219 5.20 27.90 2.94
C ARG A 219 5.16 27.00 4.19
N ALA A 220 5.64 25.76 4.12
CA ALA A 220 5.62 24.84 5.25
C ALA A 220 6.69 25.23 6.30
N LEU A 221 7.85 25.72 5.84
CA LEU A 221 8.85 26.31 6.72
C LEU A 221 8.30 27.55 7.42
N PHE A 222 7.63 28.44 6.68
CA PHE A 222 6.94 29.59 7.24
C PHE A 222 5.90 29.18 8.30
N LEU A 223 5.05 28.18 8.02
CA LEU A 223 4.06 27.71 9.00
C LEU A 223 4.72 27.18 10.28
N LYS A 224 5.83 26.45 10.16
CA LYS A 224 6.62 25.92 11.29
C LYS A 224 7.24 27.03 12.13
N GLU A 225 7.71 28.11 11.50
CA GLU A 225 8.25 29.26 12.21
C GLU A 225 7.16 30.12 12.83
N PHE A 226 6.06 30.33 12.09
CA PHE A 226 4.90 31.07 12.56
C PHE A 226 4.26 30.38 13.78
N SER A 227 4.19 29.05 13.81
CA SER A 227 3.72 28.32 15.00
C SER A 227 4.63 28.52 16.21
N LYS A 228 5.95 28.64 16.01
CA LYS A 228 6.89 28.90 17.10
C LYS A 228 6.79 30.33 17.61
N ALA A 229 6.57 31.29 16.71
CA ALA A 229 6.48 32.71 17.05
C ALA A 229 5.15 33.12 17.67
N SER A 230 4.02 32.51 17.25
CA SER A 230 2.68 32.90 17.74
C SER A 230 2.25 32.24 19.06
N GLY A 231 2.94 31.17 19.50
CA GLY A 231 2.57 30.43 20.72
C GLY A 231 1.18 29.75 20.67
N PRO A 232 0.68 29.20 21.80
CA PRO A 232 -0.60 28.48 21.86
C PRO A 232 -1.86 29.34 21.63
N SER A 233 -1.72 30.66 21.55
CA SER A 233 -2.82 31.63 21.65
C SER A 233 -3.79 31.65 20.47
N LEU A 234 -3.37 31.20 19.28
CA LEU A 234 -4.20 31.25 18.07
C LEU A 234 -5.13 30.04 17.88
N GLY A 235 -4.89 28.92 18.59
CA GLY A 235 -5.74 27.72 18.56
C GLY A 235 -6.33 27.38 17.18
N ALA A 236 -7.67 27.37 17.10
CA ALA A 236 -8.42 27.07 15.87
C ALA A 236 -8.22 28.08 14.73
N ASN A 237 -7.86 29.34 15.03
CA ASN A 237 -7.66 30.40 14.05
C ASN A 237 -6.24 30.41 13.45
N PHE A 238 -5.31 29.63 14.01
CA PHE A 238 -3.91 29.59 13.61
C PHE A 238 -3.71 29.39 12.10
N LEU A 239 -4.37 28.38 11.51
CA LEU A 239 -4.18 28.04 10.10
C LEU A 239 -4.76 29.13 9.17
N LYS A 240 -5.84 29.79 9.58
CA LYS A 240 -6.48 30.88 8.84
C LYS A 240 -5.60 32.12 8.86
N THR A 241 -5.15 32.56 10.03
CA THR A 241 -4.29 33.73 10.21
C THR A 241 -2.93 33.55 9.53
N SER A 242 -2.30 32.39 9.68
CA SER A 242 -1.01 32.10 9.03
C SER A 242 -1.13 32.02 7.50
N SER A 243 -2.23 31.47 6.98
CA SER A 243 -2.46 31.43 5.53
C SER A 243 -2.73 32.82 4.95
N GLN A 244 -3.41 33.70 5.68
CA GLN A 244 -3.58 35.09 5.30
C GLN A 244 -2.24 35.85 5.28
N ARG A 245 -1.46 35.75 6.36
CA ARG A 245 -0.11 36.33 6.46
C ARG A 245 0.79 35.89 5.29
N TRP A 246 0.76 34.60 4.93
CA TRP A 246 1.50 34.09 3.78
C TRP A 246 1.03 34.71 2.46
N ARG A 247 -0.27 34.97 2.27
CA ARG A 247 -0.77 35.61 1.04
C ARG A 247 -0.28 37.05 0.93
N GLU A 248 -0.34 37.80 2.02
CA GLU A 248 0.07 39.21 2.12
C GLU A 248 1.58 39.42 1.96
N MET A 249 2.41 38.41 2.21
CA MET A 249 3.86 38.51 2.03
C MET A 249 4.28 38.80 0.58
N SER A 250 5.36 39.57 0.43
CA SER A 250 5.93 39.91 -0.87
C SER A 250 6.54 38.70 -1.58
N LYS A 251 6.71 38.80 -2.91
CA LYS A 251 7.42 37.78 -3.70
C LYS A 251 8.85 37.56 -3.19
N LYS A 252 9.54 38.62 -2.77
CA LYS A 252 10.91 38.56 -2.24
C LYS A 252 10.98 37.77 -0.93
N GLU A 253 10.05 37.97 -0.01
CA GLU A 253 10.00 37.23 1.26
C GLU A 253 9.66 35.75 1.03
N LYS A 254 8.67 35.45 0.19
CA LYS A 254 8.33 34.08 -0.21
C LYS A 254 9.53 33.36 -0.84
N GLN A 255 10.29 34.06 -1.68
CA GLN A 255 11.50 33.52 -2.30
C GLN A 255 12.58 33.21 -1.28
N LYS A 256 12.82 34.06 -0.27
CA LYS A 256 13.75 33.75 0.83
C LYS A 256 13.39 32.44 1.54
N TYR A 257 12.12 32.22 1.83
CA TYR A 257 11.64 30.96 2.44
C TYR A 257 11.85 29.75 1.52
N ASN A 258 11.65 29.91 0.21
CA ASN A 258 11.90 28.84 -0.75
C ASN A 258 13.39 28.50 -0.84
N SER A 259 14.27 29.50 -1.00
CA SER A 259 15.73 29.30 -1.05
C SER A 259 16.24 28.59 0.20
N ARG A 260 15.82 29.02 1.38
CA ARG A 260 16.18 28.37 2.65
C ARG A 260 15.66 26.94 2.74
N CYS A 261 14.44 26.68 2.26
CA CYS A 261 13.91 25.31 2.17
C CYS A 261 14.78 24.42 1.27
N ASP A 262 15.28 24.95 0.15
CA ASP A 262 16.09 24.19 -0.78
C ASP A 262 17.51 23.94 -0.25
N GLU A 263 18.08 24.89 0.48
CA GLU A 263 19.30 24.70 1.27
C GLU A 263 19.13 23.58 2.30
N MET A 264 18.05 23.61 3.10
CA MET A 264 17.76 22.54 4.07
C MET A 264 17.59 21.17 3.39
N LYS A 265 17.01 21.11 2.18
CA LYS A 265 16.94 19.87 1.38
C LYS A 265 18.31 19.39 0.95
N LYS A 266 19.22 20.29 0.54
CA LYS A 266 20.60 19.93 0.18
C LYS A 266 21.36 19.40 1.39
N GLU A 267 21.27 20.08 2.53
CA GLU A 267 21.89 19.63 3.77
C GLU A 267 21.37 18.26 4.23
N TYR A 268 20.05 18.06 4.20
CA TYR A 268 19.44 16.77 4.51
C TYR A 268 19.96 15.65 3.60
N LYS A 269 20.02 15.89 2.29
CA LYS A 269 20.59 14.93 1.33
C LYS A 269 22.04 14.61 1.68
N ASN A 270 22.87 15.60 1.96
CA ASN A 270 24.28 15.39 2.29
C ASN A 270 24.45 14.60 3.60
N LYS A 271 23.70 14.96 4.66
CA LYS A 271 23.71 14.22 5.93
C LYS A 271 23.22 12.78 5.76
N LEU A 272 22.15 12.59 4.99
CA LEU A 272 21.62 11.27 4.67
C LEU A 272 22.64 10.43 3.89
N LEU A 273 23.34 11.02 2.92
CA LEU A 273 24.38 10.31 2.16
C LEU A 273 25.55 9.89 3.06
N LYS A 274 26.05 10.79 3.91
CA LYS A 274 27.11 10.46 4.87
C LYS A 274 26.70 9.31 5.81
N TYR A 275 25.48 9.39 6.35
CA TYR A 275 24.94 8.32 7.20
C TYR A 275 24.83 6.98 6.45
N LEU A 276 24.33 6.99 5.21
CA LEU A 276 24.22 5.77 4.41
C LEU A 276 25.57 5.20 3.96
N ASP A 277 26.63 6.02 3.91
CA ASP A 277 28.00 5.62 3.53
C ASP A 277 28.75 4.97 4.70
N GLN A 278 28.41 5.34 5.94
CA GLN A 278 28.97 4.76 7.17
C GLN A 278 28.41 3.37 7.51
N LEU A 279 27.34 2.93 6.83
CA LEU A 279 26.64 1.68 7.11
C LEU A 279 27.01 0.59 6.12
N ASP A 280 27.05 -0.66 6.60
CA ASP A 280 27.22 -1.83 5.75
C ASP A 280 26.10 -1.94 4.71
N VAL A 281 26.40 -2.55 3.55
CA VAL A 281 25.52 -2.59 2.38
C VAL A 281 24.15 -3.22 2.72
N GLU A 282 24.14 -4.28 3.52
CA GLU A 282 22.94 -4.99 3.98
C GLU A 282 22.12 -4.15 4.96
N GLU A 283 22.77 -3.43 5.87
CA GLU A 283 22.12 -2.55 6.85
C GLU A 283 21.52 -1.32 6.18
N ARG A 284 22.26 -0.76 5.23
CA ARG A 284 21.81 0.32 4.35
C ARG A 284 20.54 -0.08 3.60
N GLN A 285 20.52 -1.27 2.98
CA GLN A 285 19.33 -1.77 2.28
C GLN A 285 18.15 -2.01 3.23
N ARG A 286 18.40 -2.54 4.43
CA ARG A 286 17.40 -2.73 5.48
C ARG A 286 16.76 -1.40 5.88
N ILE A 287 17.56 -0.38 6.18
CA ILE A 287 17.09 0.95 6.59
C ILE A 287 16.32 1.65 5.45
N ILE A 288 16.83 1.58 4.22
CA ILE A 288 16.15 2.16 3.04
C ILE A 288 14.76 1.52 2.85
N LYS A 289 14.65 0.20 2.99
CA LYS A 289 13.40 -0.56 2.82
C LYS A 289 12.43 -0.30 3.98
N GLU A 290 12.90 -0.36 5.23
CA GLU A 290 12.08 -0.17 6.42
C GLU A 290 11.56 1.27 6.55
N LYS A 291 12.44 2.26 6.33
CA LYS A 291 12.09 3.69 6.44
C LYS A 291 11.54 4.29 5.14
N ASN A 292 11.48 3.50 4.07
CA ASN A 292 11.02 3.89 2.73
C ASN A 292 11.68 5.20 2.27
N ILE A 293 13.01 5.24 2.32
CA ILE A 293 13.81 6.42 1.95
C ILE A 293 13.96 6.43 0.42
N LYS A 294 13.49 7.48 -0.23
CA LYS A 294 13.72 7.71 -1.67
C LYS A 294 15.16 8.21 -1.87
N VAL A 295 16.11 7.30 -1.96
CA VAL A 295 17.50 7.64 -2.30
C VAL A 295 17.63 7.67 -3.84
N PRO A 296 18.27 8.68 -4.45
CA PRO A 296 18.47 8.70 -5.90
C PRO A 296 19.15 7.41 -6.36
N LYS A 297 18.67 6.80 -7.46
CA LYS A 297 19.17 5.52 -7.99
C LYS A 297 20.71 5.49 -7.98
N ALA A 298 21.35 6.56 -8.47
CA ALA A 298 22.80 6.75 -8.54
C ALA A 298 23.60 6.56 -7.23
N THR A 299 22.96 6.58 -6.07
CA THR A 299 23.62 6.50 -4.76
C THR A 299 23.64 5.08 -4.21
N LEU A 300 22.71 4.22 -4.64
CA LEU A 300 22.67 2.83 -4.21
C LEU A 300 23.84 2.09 -4.86
N GLY A 301 24.55 1.28 -4.09
CA GLY A 301 25.79 0.61 -4.52
C GLY A 301 25.70 0.06 -5.94
N HIS A 302 24.67 -0.70 -6.30
CA HIS A 302 24.52 -1.28 -7.64
C HIS A 302 24.45 -0.28 -8.82
N TYR A 303 24.16 1.00 -8.59
CA TYR A 303 24.18 2.05 -9.62
C TYR A 303 25.40 2.97 -9.57
N VAL A 304 26.17 2.97 -8.47
CA VAL A 304 27.43 3.73 -8.43
C VAL A 304 28.38 3.10 -9.45
N LYS A 305 28.87 3.93 -10.36
CA LYS A 305 29.83 3.52 -11.39
C LYS A 305 31.21 3.38 -10.78
N MET A 306 31.91 2.32 -11.14
CA MET A 306 33.32 2.21 -10.81
C MET A 306 34.13 3.24 -11.63
N PRO A 307 35.25 3.77 -11.11
CA PRO A 307 36.12 4.63 -11.88
C PRO A 307 36.56 3.96 -13.19
N GLY A 308 36.40 4.67 -14.31
CA GLY A 308 36.72 4.15 -15.64
C GLY A 308 35.70 3.18 -16.24
N GLU A 309 34.62 2.81 -15.53
CA GLU A 309 33.59 1.91 -16.06
C GLU A 309 32.89 2.53 -17.28
N PRO A 310 32.92 1.88 -18.46
CA PRO A 310 32.28 2.38 -19.67
C PRO A 310 30.78 2.63 -19.47
N LYS A 311 30.26 3.69 -20.06
CA LYS A 311 28.82 4.02 -19.99
C LYS A 311 28.06 3.20 -21.02
N MET A 312 27.06 2.45 -20.56
CA MET A 312 26.15 1.73 -21.44
C MET A 312 25.39 2.73 -22.34
N PRO A 313 25.38 2.52 -23.67
CA PRO A 313 24.52 3.23 -24.60
C PRO A 313 23.04 3.07 -24.23
N THR A 314 22.21 4.00 -24.70
CA THR A 314 20.74 3.87 -24.59
C THR A 314 20.22 3.02 -25.74
N HIS A 315 19.14 2.27 -25.50
CA HIS A 315 18.45 1.49 -26.53
C HIS A 315 17.35 2.31 -27.24
N SER A 316 17.08 3.53 -26.79
CA SER A 316 16.02 4.38 -27.34
C SER A 316 16.48 5.14 -28.58
N ARG A 317 15.85 4.84 -29.73
CA ARG A 317 16.08 5.54 -31.01
C ARG A 317 15.79 7.04 -30.90
N PHE A 318 14.73 7.40 -30.18
CA PHE A 318 14.36 8.80 -29.91
C PHE A 318 15.45 9.57 -29.16
N ILE A 319 16.18 8.96 -28.21
CA ILE A 319 17.22 9.67 -27.46
C ILE A 319 18.40 10.04 -28.36
N TYR A 320 18.76 9.18 -29.32
CA TYR A 320 19.77 9.51 -30.32
C TYR A 320 19.31 10.67 -31.21
N PHE A 321 18.08 10.61 -31.73
CA PHE A 321 17.48 11.69 -32.49
C PHE A 321 17.44 12.99 -31.70
N HIS A 322 16.95 12.96 -30.46
CA HIS A 322 16.91 14.11 -29.57
C HIS A 322 18.29 14.71 -29.36
N LYS A 323 19.34 13.90 -29.16
CA LYS A 323 20.72 14.38 -29.00
C LYS A 323 21.26 15.03 -30.27
N GLU A 324 20.84 14.58 -31.45
CA GLU A 324 21.19 15.18 -32.74
C GLU A 324 20.45 16.52 -32.92
N GLN A 325 19.12 16.53 -32.73
CA GLN A 325 18.28 17.72 -32.89
C GLN A 325 18.54 18.82 -31.85
N ALA A 326 18.86 18.44 -30.60
CA ALA A 326 19.16 19.39 -29.54
C ALA A 326 20.40 20.26 -29.82
N LYS A 327 21.25 19.90 -30.80
CA LYS A 327 22.37 20.73 -31.25
C LYS A 327 21.92 21.91 -32.11
N TYR A 328 20.79 21.78 -32.79
CA TYR A 328 20.29 22.75 -33.77
C TYR A 328 19.13 23.61 -33.23
N ILE A 329 18.52 23.21 -32.11
CA ILE A 329 17.41 23.94 -31.49
C ILE A 329 17.90 25.14 -30.68
N ASP A 330 17.18 26.26 -30.82
CA ASP A 330 17.44 27.48 -30.07
C ASP A 330 17.38 27.23 -28.55
N LYS A 331 18.46 27.62 -27.85
CA LYS A 331 18.58 27.50 -26.41
C LYS A 331 17.73 28.53 -25.66
N ALA A 332 17.20 29.54 -26.33
CA ALA A 332 16.30 30.53 -25.73
C ALA A 332 14.90 29.97 -25.40
N LEU A 333 14.50 28.86 -26.04
CA LEU A 333 13.24 28.17 -25.76
C LEU A 333 13.30 27.39 -24.43
N LYS A 334 12.18 27.33 -23.70
CA LYS A 334 12.08 26.57 -22.44
C LYS A 334 12.30 25.08 -22.70
N GLY A 335 12.87 24.37 -21.71
CA GLY A 335 13.17 22.94 -21.77
C GLY A 335 12.00 22.09 -22.30
N LYS A 336 10.83 22.24 -21.69
CA LYS A 336 9.62 21.48 -22.03
C LYS A 336 9.17 21.71 -23.48
N ASP A 337 9.20 22.95 -23.95
CA ASP A 337 8.77 23.31 -25.31
C ASP A 337 9.72 22.72 -26.36
N ARG A 338 11.04 22.72 -26.09
CA ARG A 338 12.05 22.11 -26.97
C ARG A 338 11.82 20.61 -27.13
N ILE A 339 11.58 19.92 -26.02
CA ILE A 339 11.35 18.47 -26.00
C ILE A 339 10.07 18.11 -26.76
N GLN A 340 9.00 18.88 -26.56
CA GLN A 340 7.73 18.67 -27.27
C GLN A 340 7.87 18.86 -28.78
N MET A 341 8.66 19.86 -29.21
CA MET A 341 8.97 20.09 -30.62
C MET A 341 9.76 18.92 -31.24
N ILE A 342 10.81 18.44 -30.55
CA ILE A 342 11.60 17.27 -30.99
C ILE A 342 10.70 16.03 -31.08
N LYS A 343 9.83 15.82 -30.10
CA LYS A 343 8.90 14.67 -30.10
C LYS A 343 7.99 14.69 -31.32
N LYS A 344 7.48 15.86 -31.70
CA LYS A 344 6.69 16.02 -32.92
C LYS A 344 7.51 15.65 -34.17
N GLN A 345 8.72 16.17 -34.30
CA GLN A 345 9.61 15.85 -35.41
C GLN A 345 9.97 14.36 -35.49
N TRP A 346 10.12 13.69 -34.35
CA TRP A 346 10.36 12.24 -34.31
C TRP A 346 9.20 11.42 -34.89
N HIS A 347 7.96 11.81 -34.56
CA HIS A 347 6.76 11.15 -35.09
C HIS A 347 6.56 11.40 -36.59
N GLU A 348 6.99 12.55 -37.10
CA GLU A 348 6.96 12.90 -38.52
C GLU A 348 8.12 12.27 -39.32
N LEU A 349 9.13 11.70 -38.65
CA LEU A 349 10.32 11.16 -39.29
C LEU A 349 10.03 9.88 -40.09
N PRO A 350 10.54 9.75 -41.34
CA PRO A 350 10.42 8.51 -42.12
C PRO A 350 11.09 7.30 -41.47
N GLU A 351 10.56 6.11 -41.72
CA GLU A 351 11.07 4.86 -41.14
C GLU A 351 12.51 4.55 -41.58
N SER A 352 12.90 4.96 -42.78
CA SER A 352 14.28 4.84 -43.29
C SER A 352 15.30 5.60 -42.41
N GLU A 353 14.93 6.77 -41.92
CA GLU A 353 15.75 7.58 -41.02
C GLU A 353 15.71 7.04 -39.58
N ARG A 354 14.58 6.48 -39.13
CA ARG A 354 14.51 5.78 -37.83
C ARG A 354 15.43 4.57 -37.78
N LYS A 355 15.51 3.78 -38.86
CA LYS A 355 16.43 2.64 -38.98
C LYS A 355 17.90 3.04 -38.90
N ARG A 356 18.28 4.26 -39.31
CA ARG A 356 19.64 4.80 -39.11
C ARG A 356 20.00 4.83 -37.62
N TYR A 357 19.07 5.22 -36.75
CA TYR A 357 19.27 5.22 -35.30
C TYR A 357 19.43 3.83 -34.73
N THR A 358 18.69 2.83 -35.23
CA THR A 358 18.91 1.42 -34.87
C THR A 358 20.34 0.97 -35.17
N LYS A 359 20.86 1.30 -36.37
CA LYS A 359 22.24 0.95 -36.76
C LYS A 359 23.27 1.65 -35.85
N MET A 360 23.04 2.91 -35.51
CA MET A 360 23.91 3.64 -34.58
C MET A 360 23.92 3.02 -33.18
N ILE A 361 22.76 2.60 -32.65
CA ILE A 361 22.65 1.92 -31.36
C ILE A 361 23.42 0.59 -31.39
N LYS A 362 23.25 -0.23 -32.43
CA LYS A 362 23.95 -1.52 -32.59
C LYS A 362 25.48 -1.32 -32.56
N GLU A 363 26.00 -0.33 -33.30
CA GLU A 363 27.44 -0.04 -33.33
C GLU A 363 27.98 0.50 -32.00
N ASP A 364 27.26 1.40 -31.34
CA ASP A 364 27.66 1.91 -30.02
C ASP A 364 27.61 0.80 -28.96
N MET A 365 26.66 -0.14 -29.06
CA MET A 365 26.59 -1.31 -28.18
C MET A 365 27.76 -2.27 -28.40
N ARG A 366 28.18 -2.47 -29.65
CA ARG A 366 29.38 -3.27 -29.97
C ARG A 366 30.63 -2.66 -29.34
N LYS A 367 30.84 -1.35 -29.52
CA LYS A 367 31.94 -0.60 -28.87
C LYS A 367 31.87 -0.71 -27.36
N TYR A 368 30.68 -0.55 -26.78
CA TYR A 368 30.47 -0.69 -25.34
C TYR A 368 30.84 -2.09 -24.83
N LYS A 369 30.45 -3.16 -25.52
CA LYS A 369 30.82 -4.54 -25.16
C LYS A 369 32.34 -4.70 -25.12
N GLU A 370 33.05 -4.19 -26.13
CA GLU A 370 34.52 -4.25 -26.22
C GLU A 370 35.21 -3.44 -25.12
N ASP A 371 34.78 -2.19 -24.93
CA ASP A 371 35.35 -1.30 -23.91
C ASP A 371 35.10 -1.86 -22.50
N LEU A 372 33.92 -2.42 -22.25
CA LEU A 372 33.60 -3.05 -20.98
C LEU A 372 34.49 -4.26 -20.71
N LYS A 373 34.76 -5.09 -21.73
CA LYS A 373 35.68 -6.23 -21.62
C LYS A 373 37.10 -5.77 -21.31
N LYS A 374 37.62 -4.79 -22.06
CA LYS A 374 38.95 -4.21 -21.83
C LYS A 374 39.07 -3.64 -20.41
N TRP A 375 38.09 -2.84 -20.00
CA TRP A 375 38.06 -2.26 -18.66
C TRP A 375 37.98 -3.35 -17.56
N PHE A 376 37.14 -4.37 -17.75
CA PHE A 376 37.01 -5.45 -16.77
C PHE A 376 38.31 -6.24 -16.60
N GLN A 377 39.10 -6.40 -17.66
CA GLN A 377 40.43 -7.01 -17.60
C GLN A 377 41.47 -6.18 -16.85
N THR A 378 41.29 -4.86 -16.74
CA THR A 378 42.20 -3.99 -15.95
C THR A 378 42.00 -4.13 -14.44
N LEU A 379 40.90 -4.74 -13.99
CA LEU A 379 40.58 -4.94 -12.58
C LEU A 379 41.27 -6.19 -12.01
N SER A 380 41.57 -6.19 -10.71
CA SER A 380 42.09 -7.37 -10.01
C SER A 380 41.04 -8.49 -9.90
N PRO A 381 41.43 -9.77 -9.74
CA PRO A 381 40.48 -10.89 -9.61
C PRO A 381 39.46 -10.71 -8.47
N LYS A 382 39.86 -10.04 -7.38
CA LYS A 382 38.96 -9.72 -6.25
C LYS A 382 37.92 -8.67 -6.63
N GLU A 383 38.33 -7.62 -7.34
CA GLU A 383 37.44 -6.55 -7.83
C GLU A 383 36.50 -7.04 -8.92
N GLN A 384 36.97 -7.93 -9.79
CA GLN A 384 36.14 -8.58 -10.81
C GLN A 384 34.98 -9.37 -10.18
N LYS A 385 35.27 -10.16 -9.13
CA LYS A 385 34.25 -10.93 -8.41
C LYS A 385 33.23 -10.03 -7.70
N ASP A 386 33.70 -8.96 -7.06
CA ASP A 386 32.83 -7.97 -6.41
C ASP A 386 31.95 -7.23 -7.43
N TYR A 387 32.51 -6.82 -8.57
CA TYR A 387 31.79 -6.17 -9.66
C TYR A 387 30.63 -7.03 -10.19
N LEU A 388 30.88 -8.32 -10.45
CA LEU A 388 29.85 -9.24 -10.94
C LEU A 388 28.78 -9.53 -9.88
N LYS A 389 29.14 -9.60 -8.59
CA LYS A 389 28.18 -9.73 -7.49
C LYS A 389 27.26 -8.50 -7.41
N ARG A 390 27.82 -7.31 -7.62
CA ARG A 390 27.11 -6.03 -7.57
C ARG A 390 26.27 -5.75 -8.82
N LYS A 391 26.72 -6.20 -10.00
CA LYS A 391 26.09 -5.96 -11.31
C LYS A 391 25.97 -7.26 -12.13
N PRO A 392 25.10 -8.20 -11.73
CA PRO A 392 25.00 -9.52 -12.38
C PRO A 392 24.60 -9.43 -13.86
N ARG A 393 23.75 -8.45 -14.24
CA ARG A 393 23.37 -8.21 -15.64
C ARG A 393 24.54 -7.87 -16.55
N LYS A 394 25.64 -7.32 -16.01
CA LYS A 394 26.83 -6.97 -16.82
C LYS A 394 27.62 -8.19 -17.26
N GLN A 395 27.39 -9.35 -16.66
CA GLN A 395 28.01 -10.60 -17.05
C GLN A 395 27.69 -10.98 -18.51
N GLN A 396 26.48 -10.67 -19.01
CA GLN A 396 26.09 -11.02 -20.38
C GLN A 396 26.97 -10.37 -21.45
N TYR A 397 27.48 -9.17 -21.18
CA TYR A 397 28.37 -8.44 -22.09
C TYR A 397 29.83 -8.87 -21.96
N LEU A 398 30.19 -9.56 -20.87
CA LEU A 398 31.55 -10.01 -20.55
C LEU A 398 31.82 -11.46 -20.95
N LYS A 399 30.77 -12.30 -21.11
CA LYS A 399 30.91 -13.66 -21.62
C LYS A 399 31.57 -13.61 -23.01
N GLN A 400 32.70 -14.29 -23.16
CA GLN A 400 33.16 -14.74 -24.47
C GLN A 400 32.20 -15.84 -24.92
N SER A 401 31.94 -15.94 -26.22
CA SER A 401 31.36 -17.14 -26.81
C SER A 401 32.29 -18.31 -26.48
N LEU A 402 31.99 -19.02 -25.40
CA LEU A 402 32.60 -20.31 -25.11
C LEU A 402 31.89 -21.34 -26.01
N PRO A 403 32.62 -22.34 -26.55
CA PRO A 403 32.02 -23.36 -27.39
C PRO A 403 30.89 -24.03 -26.61
N ILE A 404 29.77 -24.26 -27.30
CA ILE A 404 28.63 -25.00 -26.77
C ILE A 404 29.13 -26.39 -26.37
N LYS A 405 29.44 -26.59 -25.09
CA LYS A 405 29.45 -27.93 -24.51
C LYS A 405 27.99 -28.24 -24.19
N GLU A 406 27.44 -29.11 -25.04
CA GLU A 406 26.15 -29.78 -24.95
C GLU A 406 25.69 -29.93 -23.48
N ARG A 407 24.69 -29.16 -23.11
CA ARG A 407 23.81 -29.57 -22.02
C ARG A 407 22.91 -30.65 -22.58
N ASN A 408 23.31 -31.89 -22.31
CA ASN A 408 22.51 -33.11 -22.40
C ASN A 408 21.02 -32.86 -22.08
N LEU A 409 20.22 -32.63 -23.11
CA LEU A 409 18.79 -32.94 -23.12
C LEU A 409 18.71 -34.39 -23.55
N LYS A 410 18.39 -35.27 -22.60
CA LYS A 410 17.95 -36.63 -22.94
C LYS A 410 16.60 -36.52 -23.66
N LEU A 411 16.63 -36.62 -24.98
CA LEU A 411 15.53 -37.16 -25.76
C LEU A 411 15.61 -38.70 -25.73
N PRO A 412 14.47 -39.38 -25.91
CA PRO A 412 14.37 -40.41 -26.93
C PRO A 412 13.47 -39.83 -28.05
N SER A 413 14.06 -39.52 -29.20
CA SER A 413 14.25 -40.44 -30.33
C SER A 413 12.93 -40.78 -31.00
N ASP A 414 12.61 -40.08 -32.08
CA ASP A 414 12.22 -40.69 -33.35
C ASP A 414 12.26 -39.66 -34.50
N SER A 415 12.51 -40.15 -35.72
CA SER A 415 12.56 -39.52 -37.04
C SER A 415 13.86 -38.88 -37.54
N GLU A 416 14.24 -39.40 -38.71
CA GLU A 416 15.43 -39.17 -39.54
C GLU A 416 15.36 -37.84 -40.31
N ASP A 417 16.55 -37.31 -40.58
CA ASP A 417 16.96 -36.39 -41.66
C ASP A 417 16.26 -35.02 -41.83
N GLU A 418 17.01 -33.95 -41.56
CA GLU A 418 17.27 -32.80 -42.45
C GLU A 418 18.42 -31.98 -41.84
N ASP A 419 19.50 -31.78 -42.62
CA ASP A 419 20.66 -30.97 -42.25
C ASP A 419 20.27 -29.48 -42.08
N ILE A 420 20.05 -29.03 -40.85
CA ILE A 420 19.90 -27.59 -40.55
C ILE A 420 21.27 -26.99 -40.21
N VAL A 421 21.85 -26.32 -41.20
CA VAL A 421 22.96 -25.38 -41.00
C VAL A 421 22.48 -24.25 -40.09
N LEU A 422 22.87 -24.28 -38.80
CA LEU A 422 22.57 -23.21 -37.85
C LEU A 422 23.42 -21.97 -38.17
N SER A 423 22.82 -21.02 -38.90
CA SER A 423 23.35 -19.68 -39.13
C SER A 423 23.30 -18.84 -37.84
N GLY A 424 24.30 -17.95 -37.67
CA GLY A 424 24.54 -17.15 -36.46
C GLY A 424 23.54 -16.02 -36.16
N ASP A 425 22.25 -16.21 -36.48
CA ASP A 425 21.23 -15.16 -36.49
C ASP A 425 20.47 -14.99 -35.15
N GLU A 426 20.71 -15.87 -34.16
CA GLU A 426 19.98 -15.82 -32.88
C GLU A 426 20.40 -14.65 -31.97
N GLU A 427 21.65 -14.19 -32.01
CA GLU A 427 22.10 -13.02 -31.22
C GLU A 427 21.60 -11.69 -31.83
N GLU A 428 21.34 -11.67 -33.15
CA GLU A 428 20.80 -10.50 -33.86
C GLU A 428 19.32 -10.27 -33.53
N ASN A 429 18.53 -11.36 -33.42
CA ASN A 429 17.11 -11.30 -33.07
C ASN A 429 16.86 -10.76 -31.65
N LEU A 430 17.77 -11.02 -30.70
CA LEU A 430 17.63 -10.55 -29.30
C LEU A 430 17.77 -9.02 -29.17
N ILE A 431 18.60 -8.39 -30.00
CA ILE A 431 18.78 -6.93 -29.98
C ILE A 431 17.63 -6.24 -30.72
N GLU A 432 17.14 -6.82 -31.82
CA GLU A 432 15.95 -6.33 -32.52
C GLU A 432 14.74 -6.32 -31.57
N SER A 433 14.53 -7.42 -30.82
CA SER A 433 13.43 -7.55 -29.87
C SER A 433 13.55 -6.61 -28.66
N GLU A 434 14.74 -6.45 -28.07
CA GLU A 434 14.95 -5.53 -26.94
C GLU A 434 14.78 -4.05 -27.34
N VAL A 435 15.11 -3.69 -28.59
CA VAL A 435 14.91 -2.32 -29.08
C VAL A 435 13.43 -2.05 -29.34
N GLU A 436 12.68 -3.01 -29.92
CA GLU A 436 11.22 -2.88 -30.12
C GLU A 436 10.44 -2.82 -28.79
N GLU A 437 10.76 -3.66 -27.80
CA GLU A 437 10.11 -3.63 -26.47
C GLU A 437 10.36 -2.30 -25.73
N SER A 438 11.50 -1.64 -25.98
CA SER A 438 11.89 -0.40 -25.30
C SER A 438 11.22 0.87 -25.83
N GLU A 439 10.54 0.82 -26.99
CA GLU A 439 9.89 1.99 -27.58
C GLU A 439 8.57 2.36 -26.88
N GLU A 440 7.93 1.41 -26.18
CA GLU A 440 6.60 1.59 -25.60
C GLU A 440 6.62 2.12 -24.14
N GLU A 441 7.67 1.86 -23.35
CA GLU A 441 7.63 2.12 -21.90
C GLU A 441 8.47 3.30 -21.37
N GLU A 442 9.46 3.82 -22.11
CA GLU A 442 10.42 4.79 -21.54
C GLU A 442 10.14 6.28 -21.83
N CYS A 443 9.01 6.64 -22.43
CA CYS A 443 8.74 8.05 -22.77
C CYS A 443 8.30 8.91 -21.56
N SER A 444 8.00 8.33 -20.39
CA SER A 444 7.40 9.07 -19.26
C SER A 444 8.35 9.49 -18.14
N ASP A 445 9.48 8.81 -17.89
CA ASP A 445 10.16 8.89 -16.58
C ASP A 445 11.53 9.61 -16.61
N MET A 446 11.94 10.17 -17.77
CA MET A 446 13.27 10.80 -17.92
C MET A 446 13.28 12.34 -17.81
N PHE A 447 12.13 13.00 -17.70
CA PHE A 447 12.05 14.46 -17.85
C PHE A 447 11.97 15.30 -16.56
N ASP A 448 12.01 14.67 -15.38
CA ASP A 448 11.95 15.36 -14.08
C ASP A 448 13.31 15.88 -13.54
N MET A 449 14.39 15.83 -14.34
CA MET A 449 15.74 16.23 -13.91
C MET A 449 16.28 17.55 -14.46
N TYR A 450 15.50 18.28 -15.28
CA TYR A 450 15.93 19.54 -15.88
C TYR A 450 14.88 20.65 -15.76
N ASP A 451 14.29 20.80 -14.56
CA ASP A 451 13.62 22.04 -14.14
C ASP A 451 14.46 22.78 -13.09
#